data_AF-A0A1I2DM50-F1
#
_entry.id   AF-A0A1I2DM50-F1
#
_cell.length_a   1.000
_cell.length_b   1.000
_cell.length_c   1.000
_cell.angle_alpha   90.00
_cell.angle_beta   90.00
_cell.angle_gamma   90.00
#
_symmetry.space_group_name_H-M   'P 1'
#
loop_
_entity.id
_entity.type
_entity.pdbx_description
1 polymer ?
#
loop_
_entity_poly.entity_id
_entity_poly.type
_entity_poly.pdbx_seq_one_letter_code
_entity_poly.pdbx_strand_id
1 'polypeptide(L)'
;MAGAYRREAKTDARDAYVIADTARLRCDFAPVDVPTDLAAELALLTTHRSDLITDRVRLLNRLHDVFTGISPALEAAFDYADHEGAPIVLTGYQTPAALRRCGHARLARWLTARSVRHPETVAAAALDAAHAQHTTLPGQNTAASITAELAHQVLAPEDRLKQLDRRIRDAFRTYPQAAVIESMPGTGPILGAEFLVAAGDLASYPDAGRLASAAGLVAVAKDSGRRTGNLFQPRVRLLFMTHSRKGNAA
;
A
#
# COMPACT_ATOMS: atom_id res chain seq x y z
N MET A 1 -16.69 -26.35 11.41
CA MET A 1 -17.57 -26.66 10.27
C MET A 1 -17.08 -27.81 9.37
N ALA A 2 -15.83 -28.31 9.46
CA ALA A 2 -15.30 -29.34 8.54
C ALA A 2 -15.68 -30.81 8.84
N GLY A 3 -16.47 -31.09 9.89
CA GLY A 3 -16.75 -32.46 10.34
C GLY A 3 -17.99 -33.12 9.75
N ALA A 4 -18.86 -32.38 9.05
CA ALA A 4 -20.17 -32.89 8.60
C ALA A 4 -20.09 -33.67 7.28
N TYR A 5 -19.05 -33.47 6.46
CA TYR A 5 -18.90 -34.12 5.16
C TYR A 5 -17.66 -35.03 5.15
N ARG A 6 -17.86 -36.36 5.11
CA ARG A 6 -16.78 -37.36 5.12
C ARG A 6 -15.93 -37.26 3.83
N ARG A 7 -14.59 -37.22 3.94
CA ARG A 7 -13.49 -37.18 2.92
C ARG A 7 -12.74 -35.83 2.77
N GLU A 8 -11.41 -35.94 2.70
CA GLU A 8 -10.38 -34.89 2.84
C GLU A 8 -9.94 -34.14 1.57
N ALA A 9 -10.49 -34.44 0.39
CA ALA A 9 -10.09 -33.76 -0.84
C ALA A 9 -10.94 -32.51 -1.09
N LYS A 10 -10.31 -31.33 -0.98
CA LYS A 10 -10.89 -30.04 -1.38
C LYS A 10 -10.98 -29.99 -2.91
N THR A 11 -12.19 -29.82 -3.45
CA THR A 11 -12.44 -29.65 -4.89
C THR A 11 -13.52 -28.60 -5.10
N ASP A 12 -13.43 -27.81 -6.18
CA ASP A 12 -14.41 -26.74 -6.45
C ASP A 12 -15.84 -27.27 -6.59
N ALA A 13 -16.01 -28.45 -7.19
CA ALA A 13 -17.31 -29.10 -7.32
C ALA A 13 -17.93 -29.46 -5.96
N ARG A 14 -17.12 -29.87 -4.98
CA ARG A 14 -17.58 -30.18 -3.62
C ARG A 14 -17.86 -28.90 -2.84
N ASP A 15 -17.01 -27.88 -2.97
CA ASP A 15 -17.21 -26.59 -2.33
C ASP A 15 -18.53 -25.96 -2.82
N ALA A 16 -18.82 -26.04 -4.13
CA ALA A 16 -20.11 -25.62 -4.69
C ALA A 16 -21.30 -26.42 -4.13
N TYR A 17 -21.18 -27.75 -4.02
CA TYR A 17 -22.22 -28.61 -3.43
C TYR A 17 -22.47 -28.26 -1.94
N VAL A 18 -21.40 -28.08 -1.16
CA VAL A 18 -21.50 -27.73 0.27
C VAL A 18 -22.12 -26.34 0.46
N ILE A 19 -21.74 -25.35 -0.38
CA ILE A 19 -22.36 -24.02 -0.37
C ILE A 19 -23.85 -24.14 -0.69
N ALA A 20 -24.22 -24.88 -1.74
CA ALA A 20 -25.62 -25.06 -2.15
C ALA A 20 -26.45 -25.79 -1.08
N ASP A 21 -25.92 -26.86 -0.49
CA ASP A 21 -26.61 -27.62 0.56
C ASP A 21 -26.74 -26.80 1.86
N THR A 22 -25.72 -26.01 2.21
CA THR A 22 -25.79 -25.05 3.32
C THR A 22 -26.81 -23.95 3.03
N ALA A 23 -26.83 -23.41 1.80
CA ALA A 23 -27.79 -22.40 1.37
C ALA A 23 -29.24 -22.90 1.33
N ARG A 24 -29.43 -24.19 1.08
CA ARG A 24 -30.75 -24.84 1.11
C ARG A 24 -31.28 -25.02 2.54
N LEU A 25 -30.40 -25.25 3.51
CA LEU A 25 -30.78 -25.55 4.90
C LEU A 25 -30.83 -24.31 5.80
N ARG A 26 -30.01 -23.30 5.51
CA ARG A 26 -29.98 -22.04 6.25
C ARG A 26 -30.92 -21.03 5.60
N CYS A 27 -31.70 -20.34 6.42
CA CYS A 27 -32.55 -19.22 5.99
C CYS A 27 -32.12 -17.90 6.67
N ASP A 28 -31.03 -17.92 7.42
CA ASP A 28 -30.51 -16.81 8.23
C ASP A 28 -29.35 -16.07 7.55
N PHE A 29 -29.37 -16.01 6.22
CA PHE A 29 -28.39 -15.23 5.47
C PHE A 29 -28.62 -13.74 5.66
N ALA A 30 -27.54 -13.00 5.87
CA ALA A 30 -27.62 -11.54 5.84
C ALA A 30 -28.07 -11.10 4.44
N PRO A 31 -29.05 -10.19 4.33
CA PRO A 31 -29.42 -9.61 3.05
C PRO A 31 -28.22 -8.88 2.45
N VAL A 32 -28.13 -8.92 1.12
CA VAL A 32 -27.14 -8.13 0.39
C VAL A 32 -27.76 -6.76 0.16
N ASP A 33 -27.24 -5.74 0.82
CA ASP A 33 -27.62 -4.37 0.55
C ASP A 33 -26.88 -3.84 -0.69
N VAL A 34 -27.64 -3.16 -1.55
CA VAL A 34 -27.05 -2.44 -2.68
C VAL A 34 -26.39 -1.18 -2.14
N PRO A 35 -25.08 -0.97 -2.35
CA PRO A 35 -24.41 0.22 -1.87
C PRO A 35 -25.06 1.47 -2.48
N THR A 36 -25.11 2.55 -1.71
CA THR A 36 -25.46 3.87 -2.24
C THR A 36 -24.49 4.26 -3.36
N ASP A 37 -24.93 5.11 -4.29
CA ASP A 37 -24.07 5.60 -5.39
C ASP A 37 -22.75 6.16 -4.86
N LEU A 38 -22.78 6.88 -3.73
CA LEU A 38 -21.59 7.42 -3.09
C LEU A 38 -20.65 6.31 -2.57
N ALA A 39 -21.18 5.28 -1.92
CA ALA A 39 -20.37 4.16 -1.43
C ALA A 39 -19.75 3.37 -2.59
N ALA A 40 -20.51 3.17 -3.68
CA ALA A 40 -20.01 2.52 -4.89
C ALA A 40 -18.91 3.36 -5.58
N GLU A 41 -19.09 4.68 -5.68
CA GLU A 41 -18.07 5.60 -6.22
C GLU A 41 -16.80 5.56 -5.38
N LEU A 42 -16.90 5.69 -4.06
CA LEU A 42 -15.77 5.64 -3.16
C LEU A 42 -15.04 4.28 -3.23
N ALA A 43 -15.78 3.17 -3.38
CA ALA A 43 -15.19 1.85 -3.56
C ALA A 43 -14.33 1.79 -4.82
N LEU A 44 -14.86 2.24 -5.96
CA LEU A 44 -14.10 2.28 -7.22
C LEU A 44 -12.84 3.16 -7.12
N LEU A 45 -12.95 4.34 -6.50
CA LEU A 45 -11.82 5.27 -6.36
C LEU A 45 -10.73 4.72 -5.43
N THR A 46 -11.12 4.18 -4.27
CA THR A 46 -10.19 3.64 -3.26
C THR A 46 -9.52 2.35 -3.73
N THR A 47 -10.25 1.46 -4.41
CA THR A 47 -9.66 0.27 -5.06
C THR A 47 -8.67 0.69 -6.13
N HIS A 48 -9.05 1.58 -7.05
CA HIS A 48 -8.14 2.02 -8.11
C HIS A 48 -6.87 2.69 -7.57
N ARG A 49 -6.99 3.48 -6.50
CA ARG A 49 -5.83 4.06 -5.79
C ARG A 49 -4.93 2.96 -5.21
N SER A 50 -5.52 1.97 -4.54
CA SER A 50 -4.77 0.85 -3.93
C SER A 50 -4.04 0.00 -4.97
N ASP A 51 -4.65 -0.21 -6.13
CA ASP A 51 -4.02 -0.92 -7.26
C ASP A 51 -2.80 -0.15 -7.78
N LEU A 52 -2.93 1.16 -8.00
CA LEU A 52 -1.80 1.99 -8.46
C LEU A 52 -0.65 2.02 -7.44
N ILE A 53 -0.95 2.07 -6.15
CA ILE A 53 0.08 1.99 -5.09
C ILE A 53 0.76 0.62 -5.13
N THR A 54 -0.02 -0.45 -5.27
CA THR A 54 0.51 -1.82 -5.35
C THR A 54 1.42 -1.98 -6.57
N ASP A 55 1.02 -1.46 -7.72
CA ASP A 55 1.84 -1.47 -8.94
C ASP A 55 3.13 -0.65 -8.78
N ARG A 56 3.06 0.54 -8.14
CA ARG A 56 4.25 1.33 -7.81
C ARG A 56 5.22 0.54 -6.93
N VAL A 57 4.72 -0.16 -5.91
CA VAL A 57 5.56 -1.00 -5.03
C VAL A 57 6.19 -2.15 -5.81
N ARG A 58 5.45 -2.81 -6.71
CA ARG A 58 6.02 -3.85 -7.58
C ARG A 58 7.13 -3.31 -8.47
N LEU A 59 6.94 -2.13 -9.06
CA LEU A 59 7.94 -1.48 -9.89
C LEU A 59 9.19 -1.07 -9.10
N LEU A 60 9.00 -0.54 -7.88
CA LEU A 60 10.11 -0.24 -6.97
C LEU A 60 10.91 -1.50 -6.62
N ASN A 61 10.25 -2.59 -6.24
CA ASN A 61 10.94 -3.84 -5.92
C ASN A 61 11.74 -4.35 -7.13
N ARG A 62 11.15 -4.31 -8.33
CA ARG A 62 11.86 -4.69 -9.56
C ARG A 62 13.03 -3.76 -9.87
N LEU A 63 12.90 -2.47 -9.56
CA LEU A 63 13.99 -1.50 -9.67
C LEU A 63 15.11 -1.90 -8.71
N HIS A 64 14.83 -2.17 -7.44
CA HIS A 64 15.82 -2.61 -6.45
C HIS A 64 16.55 -3.89 -6.90
N ASP A 65 15.82 -4.88 -7.41
CA ASP A 65 16.39 -6.15 -7.88
C ASP A 65 17.44 -5.94 -8.99
N VAL A 66 17.13 -5.11 -9.99
CA VAL A 66 18.05 -4.84 -11.11
C VAL A 66 19.18 -3.91 -10.68
N PHE A 67 18.85 -2.88 -9.89
CA PHE A 67 19.76 -1.80 -9.56
C PHE A 67 20.84 -2.21 -8.55
N THR A 68 20.49 -3.06 -7.58
CA THR A 68 21.45 -3.67 -6.64
C THR A 68 22.55 -4.42 -7.38
N GLY A 69 22.23 -5.01 -8.54
CA GLY A 69 23.18 -5.71 -9.38
C GLY A 69 24.22 -4.81 -10.07
N ILE A 70 24.04 -3.48 -10.10
CA ILE A 70 25.00 -2.56 -10.75
C ILE A 70 25.56 -1.48 -9.83
N SER A 71 24.82 -1.05 -8.82
CA SER A 71 25.21 0.07 -7.97
C SER A 71 24.73 -0.08 -6.52
N PRO A 72 25.12 -1.16 -5.81
CA PRO A 72 24.66 -1.45 -4.45
C PRO A 72 24.94 -0.30 -3.45
N ALA A 73 26.05 0.44 -3.61
CA ALA A 73 26.34 1.58 -2.73
C ALA A 73 25.33 2.72 -2.88
N LEU A 74 24.81 2.94 -4.10
CA LEU A 74 23.83 3.98 -4.39
C LEU A 74 22.40 3.54 -4.07
N GLU A 75 22.13 2.23 -4.17
CA GLU A 75 20.88 1.63 -3.72
C GLU A 75 20.74 1.79 -2.20
N ALA A 76 21.79 1.50 -1.43
CA ALA A 76 21.80 1.67 0.02
C ALA A 76 21.79 3.13 0.51
N ALA A 77 22.05 4.10 -0.37
CA ALA A 77 22.17 5.51 0.00
C ALA A 77 20.82 6.21 0.23
N PHE A 78 19.72 5.64 -0.29
CA PHE A 78 18.39 6.26 -0.23
C PHE A 78 17.30 5.24 0.03
N ASP A 79 16.24 5.67 0.73
CA ASP A 79 14.97 4.97 0.72
C ASP A 79 14.16 5.41 -0.51
N TYR A 80 14.22 4.64 -1.59
CA TYR A 80 13.56 4.98 -2.86
C TYR A 80 12.03 4.94 -2.80
N ALA A 81 11.44 4.31 -1.77
CA ALA A 81 10.00 4.28 -1.61
C ALA A 81 9.46 5.65 -1.16
N ASP A 82 10.18 6.29 -0.22
CA ASP A 82 9.77 7.52 0.46
C ASP A 82 10.50 8.78 -0.05
N HIS A 83 11.66 8.64 -0.67
CA HIS A 83 12.49 9.78 -1.06
C HIS A 83 12.15 10.32 -2.47
N GLU A 84 11.42 11.44 -2.55
CA GLU A 84 10.99 12.08 -3.81
C GLU A 84 12.12 12.27 -4.84
N GLY A 85 13.32 12.64 -4.39
CA GLY A 85 14.46 12.92 -5.28
C GLY A 85 15.25 11.72 -5.79
N ALA A 86 15.16 10.56 -5.13
CA ALA A 86 16.09 9.46 -5.37
C ALA A 86 15.75 8.70 -6.66
N PRO A 87 14.47 8.33 -6.93
CA PRO A 87 14.09 7.77 -8.22
C PRO A 87 14.37 8.75 -9.37
N ILE A 88 14.28 10.07 -9.13
CA ILE A 88 14.59 11.08 -10.15
C ILE A 88 16.06 10.99 -10.57
N VAL A 89 17.02 10.84 -9.64
CA VAL A 89 18.44 10.62 -9.99
C VAL A 89 18.58 9.45 -10.97
N LEU A 90 17.87 8.35 -10.72
CA LEU A 90 17.92 7.14 -11.55
C LEU A 90 17.25 7.29 -12.92
N THR A 91 16.54 8.37 -13.20
CA THR A 91 16.08 8.65 -14.58
C THR A 91 17.21 9.13 -15.49
N GLY A 92 18.29 9.71 -14.93
CA GLY A 92 19.41 10.26 -15.71
C GLY A 92 20.77 9.63 -15.39
N TYR A 93 20.98 9.15 -14.17
CA TYR A 93 22.28 8.71 -13.67
C TYR A 93 22.15 7.45 -12.80
N GLN A 94 22.36 6.28 -13.39
CA GLN A 94 22.20 4.97 -12.74
C GLN A 94 23.53 4.30 -12.41
N THR A 95 24.65 4.83 -12.91
CA THR A 95 25.97 4.22 -12.72
C THR A 95 26.89 5.12 -11.91
N PRO A 96 27.73 4.55 -11.02
CA PRO A 96 28.73 5.33 -10.27
C PRO A 96 29.65 6.15 -11.19
N ALA A 97 30.06 5.59 -12.31
CA ALA A 97 30.91 6.28 -13.28
C ALA A 97 30.20 7.47 -13.96
N ALA A 98 28.89 7.39 -14.22
CA ALA A 98 28.15 8.53 -14.76
C ALA A 98 27.99 9.65 -13.72
N LEU A 99 27.74 9.29 -12.45
CA LEU A 99 27.64 10.27 -11.35
C LEU A 99 28.97 11.00 -11.13
N ARG A 100 30.08 10.27 -10.99
CA ARG A 100 31.41 10.88 -10.83
C ARG A 100 31.78 11.81 -11.99
N ARG A 101 31.45 11.42 -13.23
CA ARG A 101 31.68 12.27 -14.42
C ARG A 101 30.79 13.52 -14.44
N CYS A 102 29.56 13.42 -13.92
CA CYS A 102 28.66 14.56 -13.83
C CYS A 102 29.20 15.59 -12.84
N GLY A 103 29.63 15.13 -11.67
CA GLY A 103 30.10 15.95 -10.57
C GLY A 103 28.97 16.69 -9.84
N HIS A 104 29.29 17.23 -8.68
CA HIS A 104 28.31 17.71 -7.70
C HIS A 104 27.48 18.89 -8.22
N ALA A 105 28.13 19.97 -8.64
CA ALA A 105 27.45 21.18 -9.11
C ALA A 105 26.51 20.93 -10.31
N ARG A 106 26.89 20.03 -11.23
CA ARG A 106 26.06 19.72 -12.40
C ARG A 106 24.85 18.88 -12.01
N LEU A 107 25.04 17.89 -11.13
CA LEU A 107 23.96 17.06 -10.61
C LEU A 107 22.96 17.88 -9.79
N ALA A 108 23.44 18.73 -8.87
CA ALA A 108 22.59 19.61 -8.07
C ALA A 108 21.75 20.55 -8.95
N ARG A 109 22.35 21.15 -9.99
CA ARG A 109 21.61 21.97 -10.96
C ARG A 109 20.57 21.16 -11.75
N TRP A 110 20.93 19.94 -12.16
CA TRP A 110 20.03 19.04 -12.90
C TRP A 110 18.81 18.61 -12.05
N LEU A 111 19.03 18.38 -10.75
CA LEU A 111 17.98 18.07 -9.77
C LEU A 111 17.10 19.30 -9.47
N THR A 112 17.71 20.49 -9.35
CA THR A 112 16.98 21.75 -9.17
C THR A 112 16.02 22.00 -10.33
N ALA A 113 16.46 21.77 -11.56
CA ALA A 113 15.61 21.92 -12.75
C ALA A 113 14.41 20.96 -12.77
N ARG A 114 14.42 19.90 -11.95
CA ARG A 114 13.33 18.93 -11.77
C ARG A 114 12.56 19.13 -10.47
N SER A 115 12.74 20.27 -9.81
CA SER A 115 12.06 20.63 -8.56
C SER A 115 12.30 19.63 -7.42
N VAL A 116 13.45 18.95 -7.40
CA VAL A 116 13.83 18.07 -6.30
C VAL A 116 14.10 18.89 -5.04
N ARG A 117 13.54 18.46 -3.90
CA ARG A 117 13.82 19.08 -2.60
C ARG A 117 15.26 18.81 -2.16
N HIS A 118 15.91 19.82 -1.60
CA HIS A 118 17.29 19.73 -1.11
C HIS A 118 18.27 19.12 -2.13
N PRO A 119 18.34 19.66 -3.36
CA PRO A 119 19.07 19.04 -4.47
C PRO A 119 20.57 18.86 -4.17
N GLU A 120 21.16 19.76 -3.37
CA GLU A 120 22.57 19.69 -2.95
C GLU A 120 22.85 18.47 -2.07
N THR A 121 21.95 18.16 -1.13
CA THR A 121 22.07 17.01 -0.23
C THR A 121 21.93 15.70 -1.00
N VAL A 122 20.97 15.64 -1.92
CA VAL A 122 20.76 14.47 -2.79
C VAL A 122 21.97 14.26 -3.70
N ALA A 123 22.49 15.34 -4.30
CA ALA A 123 23.68 15.26 -5.14
C ALA A 123 24.93 14.81 -4.38
N ALA A 124 25.12 15.30 -3.14
CA ALA A 124 26.22 14.90 -2.28
C ALA A 124 26.14 13.41 -1.94
N ALA A 125 25.00 12.94 -1.42
CA ALA A 125 24.81 11.53 -1.06
C ALA A 125 24.99 10.59 -2.26
N ALA A 126 24.46 10.97 -3.43
CA ALA A 126 24.64 10.17 -4.65
C ALA A 126 26.10 10.10 -5.10
N LEU A 127 26.87 11.19 -4.95
CA LEU A 127 28.28 11.21 -5.29
C LEU A 127 29.14 10.46 -4.28
N ASP A 128 28.87 10.59 -2.99
CA ASP A 128 29.57 9.83 -1.95
C ASP A 128 29.40 8.32 -2.19
N ALA A 129 28.18 7.88 -2.47
CA ALA A 129 27.90 6.51 -2.87
C ALA A 129 28.64 6.10 -4.17
N ALA A 130 28.68 7.00 -5.16
CA ALA A 130 29.41 6.76 -6.40
C ALA A 130 30.94 6.70 -6.20
N HIS A 131 31.49 7.41 -5.21
CA HIS A 131 32.91 7.35 -4.85
C HIS A 131 33.23 6.12 -4.00
N ALA A 132 32.27 5.54 -3.27
CA ALA A 132 32.45 4.29 -2.57
C ALA A 132 32.59 3.08 -3.52
N GLN A 133 32.13 3.17 -4.77
CA GLN A 133 32.12 2.06 -5.73
C GLN A 133 32.88 2.37 -7.03
N HIS A 134 33.94 1.60 -7.31
CA HIS A 134 34.75 1.74 -8.53
C HIS A 134 34.62 0.58 -9.53
N THR A 135 34.11 -0.57 -9.08
CA THR A 135 33.96 -1.77 -9.90
C THR A 135 32.87 -1.59 -10.95
N THR A 136 33.18 -1.99 -12.19
CA THR A 136 32.23 -2.07 -13.30
C THR A 136 31.83 -3.53 -13.51
N LEU A 137 30.53 -3.79 -13.65
CA LEU A 137 30.00 -5.15 -13.76
C LEU A 137 29.60 -5.49 -15.22
N PRO A 138 29.67 -6.76 -15.65
CA PRO A 138 29.15 -7.18 -16.94
C PRO A 138 27.67 -6.84 -17.09
N GLY A 139 27.26 -6.35 -18.27
CA GLY A 139 25.87 -5.96 -18.53
C GLY A 139 25.43 -4.64 -17.87
N GLN A 140 26.33 -3.91 -17.20
CA GLN A 140 26.00 -2.69 -16.45
C GLN A 140 25.23 -1.65 -17.28
N ASN A 141 25.59 -1.43 -18.54
CA ASN A 141 24.91 -0.44 -19.39
C ASN A 141 23.46 -0.86 -19.68
N THR A 142 23.21 -2.14 -19.91
CA THR A 142 21.87 -2.68 -20.14
C THR A 142 21.02 -2.57 -18.87
N ALA A 143 21.57 -2.99 -17.73
CA ALA A 143 20.90 -2.87 -16.45
C ALA A 143 20.64 -1.40 -16.05
N ALA A 144 21.55 -0.48 -16.38
CA ALA A 144 21.34 0.96 -16.21
C ALA A 144 20.17 1.48 -17.04
N SER A 145 20.05 1.04 -18.30
CA SER A 145 18.91 1.40 -19.16
C SER A 145 17.58 0.87 -18.60
N ILE A 146 17.55 -0.39 -18.15
CA ILE A 146 16.36 -0.99 -17.53
C ILE A 146 15.99 -0.25 -16.23
N THR A 147 17.00 0.09 -15.41
CA THR A 147 16.80 0.87 -14.17
C THR A 147 16.21 2.24 -14.48
N ALA A 148 16.69 2.92 -15.53
CA ALA A 148 16.16 4.22 -15.96
C ALA A 148 14.68 4.12 -16.37
N GLU A 149 14.33 3.09 -17.14
CA GLU A 149 12.96 2.82 -17.56
C GLU A 149 12.04 2.57 -16.37
N LEU A 150 12.46 1.71 -15.43
CA LEU A 150 11.72 1.43 -14.21
C LEU A 150 11.55 2.68 -13.34
N ALA A 151 12.58 3.51 -13.21
CA ALA A 151 12.51 4.77 -12.48
C ALA A 151 11.47 5.73 -13.07
N HIS A 152 11.40 5.83 -14.40
CA HIS A 152 10.34 6.59 -15.08
C HIS A 152 8.96 6.02 -14.80
N GLN A 153 8.78 4.69 -14.83
CA GLN A 153 7.50 4.05 -14.54
C GLN A 153 7.06 4.25 -13.09
N VAL A 154 8.00 4.24 -12.13
CA VAL A 154 7.73 4.51 -10.70
C VAL A 154 7.21 5.93 -10.48
N LEU A 155 7.74 6.90 -11.23
CA LEU A 155 7.39 8.32 -11.10
C LEU A 155 6.11 8.70 -11.87
N ALA A 156 5.80 8.00 -12.95
CA ALA A 156 4.65 8.28 -13.82
C ALA A 156 3.28 8.40 -13.10
N PRO A 157 2.92 7.54 -12.12
CA PRO A 157 1.59 7.59 -11.51
C PRO A 157 1.41 8.68 -10.45
N GLU A 158 2.43 9.47 -10.10
CA GLU A 158 2.34 10.41 -8.98
C GLU A 158 1.21 11.44 -9.12
N ASP A 159 1.08 12.07 -10.28
CA ASP A 159 0.03 13.07 -10.49
C ASP A 159 -1.35 12.44 -10.56
N ARG A 160 -1.44 11.19 -11.05
CA ARG A 160 -2.68 10.42 -11.05
C ARG A 160 -3.11 10.07 -9.63
N LEU A 161 -2.16 9.66 -8.77
CA LEU A 161 -2.41 9.41 -7.35
C LEU A 161 -2.87 10.69 -6.65
N LYS A 162 -2.20 11.84 -6.86
CA LYS A 162 -2.63 13.14 -6.31
C LYS A 162 -4.05 13.51 -6.77
N GLN A 163 -4.40 13.23 -8.02
CA GLN A 163 -5.75 13.48 -8.55
C GLN A 163 -6.78 12.57 -7.88
N LEU A 164 -6.48 11.28 -7.71
CA LEU A 164 -7.36 10.33 -7.03
C LEU A 164 -7.55 10.70 -5.55
N ASP A 165 -6.48 11.07 -4.85
CA ASP A 165 -6.54 11.52 -3.46
C ASP A 165 -7.49 12.72 -3.27
N ARG A 166 -7.48 13.67 -4.22
CA ARG A 166 -8.42 14.79 -4.22
C ARG A 166 -9.85 14.33 -4.47
N ARG A 167 -10.07 13.50 -5.50
CA ARG A 167 -11.42 12.97 -5.82
C ARG A 167 -12.02 12.18 -4.66
N ILE A 168 -11.23 11.32 -4.03
CA ILE A 168 -11.65 10.54 -2.85
C ILE A 168 -12.03 11.49 -1.72
N ARG A 169 -11.19 12.49 -1.44
CA ARG A 169 -11.46 13.47 -0.38
C ARG A 169 -12.75 14.24 -0.64
N ASP A 170 -12.94 14.73 -1.85
CA ASP A 170 -14.09 15.56 -2.19
C ASP A 170 -15.38 14.73 -2.13
N ALA A 171 -15.38 13.52 -2.69
CA ALA A 171 -16.51 12.59 -2.60
C ALA A 171 -16.78 12.17 -1.15
N PHE A 172 -15.76 11.82 -0.37
CA PHE A 172 -15.96 11.40 1.02
C PHE A 172 -16.62 12.48 1.87
N ARG A 173 -16.25 13.75 1.66
CA ARG A 173 -16.80 14.89 2.41
C ARG A 173 -18.25 15.22 2.09
N THR A 174 -18.83 14.64 1.04
CA THR A 174 -20.28 14.74 0.82
C THR A 174 -21.07 13.78 1.71
N TYR A 175 -20.41 12.81 2.36
CA TYR A 175 -21.09 11.89 3.28
C TYR A 175 -21.51 12.62 4.58
N PRO A 176 -22.77 12.46 5.04
CA PRO A 176 -23.27 13.21 6.20
C PRO A 176 -22.45 13.07 7.49
N GLN A 177 -21.82 11.89 7.71
CA GLN A 177 -21.05 11.63 8.94
C GLN A 177 -19.53 11.75 8.71
N ALA A 178 -19.08 12.29 7.57
CA ALA A 178 -17.66 12.42 7.25
C ALA A 178 -16.88 13.17 8.34
N ALA A 179 -17.43 14.27 8.87
CA ALA A 179 -16.79 15.04 9.94
C ALA A 179 -16.65 14.25 11.25
N VAL A 180 -17.62 13.38 11.56
CA VAL A 180 -17.55 12.49 12.73
C VAL A 180 -16.45 11.46 12.53
N ILE A 181 -16.36 10.87 11.33
CA ILE A 181 -15.31 9.91 10.99
C ILE A 181 -13.92 10.57 11.00
N GLU A 182 -13.75 11.78 10.45
CA GLU A 182 -12.48 12.53 10.47
C GLU A 182 -12.07 12.97 11.89
N SER A 183 -13.01 13.05 12.83
CA SER A 183 -12.69 13.38 14.23
C SER A 183 -11.94 12.25 14.96
N MET A 184 -11.96 11.02 14.43
CA MET A 184 -11.23 9.90 15.00
C MET A 184 -9.72 10.10 14.84
N PRO A 185 -8.91 9.88 15.89
CA PRO A 185 -7.46 10.05 15.82
C PRO A 185 -6.82 9.22 14.70
N GLY A 186 -6.15 9.90 13.77
CA GLY A 186 -5.46 9.27 12.64
C GLY A 186 -6.34 8.98 11.42
N THR A 187 -7.63 9.29 11.45
CA THR A 187 -8.55 9.04 10.34
C THR A 187 -8.67 10.28 9.44
N GLY A 188 -7.86 10.33 8.39
CA GLY A 188 -8.02 11.32 7.31
C GLY A 188 -9.10 10.92 6.31
N PRO A 189 -9.43 11.77 5.32
CA PRO A 189 -10.49 11.52 4.35
C PRO A 189 -10.30 10.24 3.50
N ILE A 190 -9.05 9.86 3.21
CA ILE A 190 -8.75 8.62 2.48
C ILE A 190 -9.09 7.40 3.35
N LEU A 191 -8.59 7.37 4.59
CA LEU A 191 -8.88 6.29 5.53
C LEU A 191 -10.36 6.26 5.92
N GLY A 192 -11.00 7.42 6.01
CA GLY A 192 -12.45 7.52 6.23
C GLY A 192 -13.26 6.96 5.08
N ALA A 193 -12.85 7.21 3.83
CA ALA A 193 -13.47 6.61 2.66
C ALA A 193 -13.28 5.09 2.63
N GLU A 194 -12.07 4.60 2.87
CA GLU A 194 -11.78 3.17 2.94
C GLU A 194 -12.58 2.50 4.07
N PHE A 195 -12.69 3.15 5.22
CA PHE A 195 -13.51 2.69 6.34
C PHE A 195 -14.98 2.59 5.95
N LEU A 196 -15.53 3.61 5.29
CA LEU A 196 -16.93 3.60 4.84
C LEU A 196 -17.19 2.51 3.80
N VAL A 197 -16.27 2.31 2.86
CA VAL A 197 -16.36 1.24 1.85
C VAL A 197 -16.35 -0.14 2.50
N ALA A 198 -15.53 -0.33 3.54
CA ALA A 198 -15.41 -1.62 4.23
C ALA A 198 -16.53 -1.89 5.23
N ALA A 199 -16.98 -0.87 5.97
CA ALA A 199 -18.05 -0.98 6.94
C ALA A 199 -19.43 -0.98 6.27
N GLY A 200 -19.58 -0.38 5.10
CA GLY A 200 -20.88 -0.15 4.49
C GLY A 200 -21.69 0.89 5.28
N ASP A 201 -23.02 0.74 5.29
CA ASP A 201 -23.88 1.62 6.07
C ASP A 201 -23.67 1.39 7.58
N LEU A 202 -23.22 2.44 8.28
CA LEU A 202 -23.01 2.37 9.72
C LEU A 202 -24.31 2.17 10.51
N ALA A 203 -25.46 2.52 9.93
CA ALA A 203 -26.77 2.24 10.53
C ALA A 203 -27.06 0.74 10.66
N SER A 204 -26.38 -0.11 9.89
CA SER A 204 -26.49 -1.57 9.99
C SER A 204 -25.84 -2.15 11.25
N TYR A 205 -25.09 -1.35 12.01
CA TYR A 205 -24.49 -1.76 13.29
C TYR A 205 -25.26 -1.17 14.47
N PRO A 206 -25.93 -2.02 15.30
CA PRO A 206 -26.66 -1.54 16.47
C PRO A 206 -25.79 -0.83 17.51
N ASP A 207 -24.53 -1.22 17.62
CA ASP A 207 -23.57 -0.69 18.58
C ASP A 207 -22.12 -0.85 18.10
N ALA A 208 -21.20 -0.17 18.79
CA ALA A 208 -19.76 -0.22 18.48
C ALA A 208 -19.16 -1.63 18.65
N GLY A 209 -19.72 -2.47 19.52
CA GLY A 209 -19.28 -3.86 19.71
C GLY A 209 -19.61 -4.74 18.51
N ARG A 210 -20.75 -4.51 17.87
CA ARG A 210 -21.15 -5.18 16.61
C ARG A 210 -20.26 -4.78 15.45
N LEU A 211 -19.94 -3.49 15.33
CA LEU A 211 -18.95 -3.02 14.35
C LEU A 211 -17.58 -3.64 14.62
N ALA A 212 -17.11 -3.63 15.87
CA ALA A 212 -15.84 -4.24 16.26
C ALA A 212 -15.82 -5.75 15.97
N SER A 213 -16.94 -6.44 16.20
CA SER A 213 -17.07 -7.87 15.88
C SER A 213 -17.02 -8.13 14.38
N ALA A 214 -17.67 -7.29 13.56
CA ALA A 214 -17.62 -7.40 12.11
C ALA A 214 -16.22 -7.09 11.56
N ALA A 215 -15.49 -6.16 12.18
CA ALA A 215 -14.08 -5.88 11.90
C ALA A 215 -13.11 -6.95 12.46
N GLY A 216 -13.62 -7.98 13.15
CA GLY A 216 -12.81 -9.06 13.73
C GLY A 216 -11.95 -8.64 14.93
N LEU A 217 -12.27 -7.52 15.59
CA LEU A 217 -11.53 -6.96 16.73
C LEU A 217 -11.95 -7.54 18.08
N VAL A 218 -13.08 -8.26 18.12
CA VAL A 218 -13.58 -8.89 19.35
C VAL A 218 -12.91 -10.26 19.54
N ALA A 219 -12.51 -10.56 20.78
CA ALA A 219 -11.91 -11.84 21.12
C ALA A 219 -12.89 -12.99 20.86
N VAL A 220 -12.41 -14.05 20.22
CA VAL A 220 -13.21 -15.24 19.90
C VAL A 220 -12.75 -16.38 20.80
N ALA A 221 -13.69 -17.14 21.35
CA ALA A 221 -13.38 -18.34 22.12
C ALA A 221 -12.75 -19.40 21.22
N LYS A 222 -11.53 -19.83 21.56
CA LYS A 222 -10.83 -20.96 20.94
C LYS A 222 -10.84 -22.12 21.93
N ASP A 223 -12.04 -22.63 22.16
CA ASP A 223 -12.29 -23.74 23.05
C ASP A 223 -12.12 -25.06 22.29
N SER A 224 -11.40 -26.01 22.87
CA SER A 224 -11.20 -27.35 22.31
C SER A 224 -11.38 -28.40 23.39
N GLY A 225 -12.30 -29.35 23.18
CA GLY A 225 -12.55 -30.46 24.10
C GLY A 225 -12.98 -29.99 25.49
N ARG A 226 -12.11 -30.16 26.51
CA ARG A 226 -12.37 -29.85 27.92
C ARG A 226 -11.92 -28.45 28.36
N ARG A 227 -11.35 -27.64 27.46
CA ARG A 227 -10.93 -26.25 27.76
C ARG A 227 -12.02 -25.29 27.31
N THR A 228 -12.64 -24.60 28.26
CA THR A 228 -13.67 -23.58 28.05
C THR A 228 -13.18 -22.22 28.53
N GLY A 229 -13.58 -21.13 27.86
CA GLY A 229 -13.24 -19.76 28.23
C GLY A 229 -11.86 -19.28 27.74
N ASN A 230 -11.26 -19.98 26.76
CA ASN A 230 -9.98 -19.57 26.17
C ASN A 230 -10.23 -18.51 25.09
N LEU A 231 -10.37 -17.25 25.50
CA LEU A 231 -10.58 -16.12 24.59
C LEU A 231 -9.26 -15.74 23.90
N PHE A 232 -9.27 -15.74 22.58
CA PHE A 232 -8.15 -15.28 21.76
C PHE A 232 -8.56 -14.06 20.96
N GLN A 233 -7.80 -12.98 21.05
CA GLN A 233 -7.94 -11.87 20.10
C GLN A 233 -7.36 -12.29 18.76
N PRO A 234 -8.17 -12.38 17.69
CA PRO A 234 -7.63 -12.63 16.37
C PRO A 234 -6.63 -11.51 16.05
N ARG A 235 -5.43 -11.84 15.56
CA ARG A 235 -4.49 -10.83 15.06
C ARG A 235 -5.03 -10.28 13.74
N VAL A 236 -6.07 -9.46 13.79
CA VAL A 236 -6.51 -8.66 12.66
C VAL A 236 -5.60 -7.45 12.61
N ARG A 237 -4.71 -7.43 11.62
CA ARG A 237 -4.02 -6.21 11.25
C ARG A 237 -5.08 -5.37 10.52
N LEU A 238 -5.73 -4.44 11.22
CA LEU A 238 -6.56 -3.42 10.56
C LEU A 238 -5.71 -2.83 9.44
N LEU A 239 -6.10 -3.05 8.18
CA LEU A 239 -5.47 -2.41 7.03
C LEU A 239 -5.53 -0.87 7.14
N PHE A 240 -6.43 -0.35 7.99
CA PHE A 240 -6.77 1.06 8.14
C PHE A 240 -5.85 1.91 9.03
N MET A 241 -4.83 1.35 9.71
CA MET A 241 -4.09 2.11 10.75
C MET A 241 -2.57 2.26 10.57
N THR A 242 -1.97 1.88 9.44
CA THR A 242 -0.51 1.98 9.28
C THR A 242 -0.05 3.21 8.50
N HIS A 243 -0.38 4.42 8.94
CA HIS A 243 0.41 5.64 8.60
C HIS A 243 0.45 6.66 9.76
N SER A 244 0.47 6.19 11.01
CA SER A 244 0.87 7.07 12.12
C SER A 244 2.38 7.27 12.06
N ARG A 245 2.80 8.45 11.62
CA ARG A 245 4.18 8.93 11.72
C ARG A 245 4.69 8.66 13.14
N LYS A 246 5.85 8.01 13.25
CA LYS A 246 6.65 8.05 14.48
C LYS A 246 6.95 9.52 14.78
N GLY A 247 6.17 10.11 15.69
CA GLY A 247 6.51 11.34 16.36
C GLY A 247 7.73 11.08 17.22
N ASN A 248 8.81 11.77 16.90
CA ASN A 248 10.02 11.83 17.70
C ASN A 248 9.67 12.49 19.03
N ALA A 249 9.60 11.69 20.10
CA ALA A 249 9.59 12.21 21.46
C ALA A 249 11.05 12.47 21.85
N ALA A 250 11.35 13.74 22.12
CA ALA A 250 12.51 14.17 22.89
C ALA A 250 12.35 13.74 24.36
#